data_AF-A0A929ZFI9-F1
#
_entry.id   AF-A0A929ZFI9-F1
#
_cell.length_a   1.000
_cell.length_b   1.000
_cell.length_c   1.000
_cell.angle_alpha   90.00
_cell.angle_beta   90.00
_cell.angle_gamma   90.00
#
_symmetry.space_group_name_H-M   'P 1'
#
loop_
_entity.id
_entity.type
_entity.pdbx_description
1 polymer ?
#
loop_
_entity_poly.entity_id
_entity_poly.type
_entity_poly.pdbx_seq_one_letter_code
_entity_poly.pdbx_strand_id
1 'polypeptide(L)'
;MEIDMTALRMVENEKGVSLETLVDAIEEALLKAYHNLPGAISQARIEIDKKTGRVTVMAMDEDEDGNPIGEFDDTPKNFGRIAQSTARSVIMQRLRDADDQRVFGDFAGREGQIITGTVQAPRPGRPTMVQVSDDFEAVLPDGEKVPGESYRHGDRIRAYVVGVERTERGPRITLSRTHPNLVAGLFQREVPEIQQGLVKIKAIAREAGHRTKIAVAATREGINAKGACIGPMGARVRSVMAELGGEKIDIVDYSDDPARFVANSLSPARVTRVVVHSVDN
;
A
#
# COMPACT_ATOMS: atom_id res chain seq x y z
N MET A 1 -25.55 16.41 28.36
CA MET A 1 -24.37 15.61 27.98
C MET A 1 -24.08 15.97 26.54
N GLU A 2 -22.96 16.64 26.34
CA GLU A 2 -22.63 17.40 25.12
C GLU A 2 -21.57 16.67 24.30
N ILE A 3 -21.49 16.97 23.01
CA ILE A 3 -20.37 16.54 22.17
C ILE A 3 -19.11 17.27 22.65
N ASP A 4 -18.01 16.54 22.77
CA ASP A 4 -16.72 17.14 23.12
C ASP A 4 -16.16 17.95 21.94
N MET A 5 -16.38 19.26 21.98
CA MET A 5 -15.89 20.20 20.97
C MET A 5 -14.36 20.35 20.98
N THR A 6 -13.68 19.99 22.07
CA THR A 6 -12.21 20.06 22.12
C THR A 6 -11.58 18.98 21.26
N ALA A 7 -12.15 17.77 21.24
CA ALA A 7 -11.73 16.68 20.39
C ALA A 7 -11.88 17.03 18.89
N LEU A 8 -12.98 17.70 18.51
CA LEU A 8 -13.21 18.15 17.14
C LEU A 8 -12.19 19.19 16.66
N ARG A 9 -11.86 20.16 17.52
CA ARG A 9 -10.81 21.16 17.22
C ARG A 9 -9.41 20.55 17.14
N MET A 10 -9.16 19.47 17.89
CA MET A 10 -7.88 18.76 17.81
C MET A 10 -7.71 18.10 16.44
N VAL A 11 -8.77 17.48 15.91
CA VAL A 11 -8.78 16.85 14.57
C VAL A 11 -8.54 17.89 13.47
N GLU A 12 -9.17 19.07 13.60
CA GLU A 12 -8.97 20.17 12.67
C GLU A 12 -7.51 20.63 12.61
N ASN A 13 -6.87 20.80 13.78
CA ASN A 13 -5.48 21.23 13.86
C ASN A 13 -4.47 20.17 13.37
N GLU A 14 -4.70 18.89 13.67
CA GLU A 14 -3.75 17.83 13.34
C GLU A 14 -3.80 17.37 11.88
N LYS A 15 -5.00 17.40 11.26
CA LYS A 15 -5.23 16.77 9.95
C LYS A 15 -5.80 17.71 8.89
N GLY A 16 -6.03 18.98 9.23
CA GLY A 16 -6.49 20.01 8.28
C GLY A 16 -7.93 19.83 7.79
N VAL A 17 -8.75 19.06 8.51
CA VAL A 17 -10.18 18.89 8.21
C VAL A 17 -10.96 20.00 8.92
N SER A 18 -11.62 20.88 8.18
CA SER A 18 -12.36 22.00 8.78
C SER A 18 -13.44 21.53 9.76
N LEU A 19 -13.57 22.26 10.87
CA LEU A 19 -14.58 21.99 11.91
C LEU A 19 -15.99 21.93 11.33
N GLU A 20 -16.30 22.75 10.34
CA GLU A 20 -17.62 22.77 9.69
C GLU A 20 -17.93 21.43 9.02
N THR A 21 -17.01 20.90 8.23
CA THR A 21 -17.17 19.59 7.57
C THR A 21 -17.32 18.44 8.57
N LEU A 22 -16.70 18.54 9.75
CA LEU A 22 -16.86 17.57 10.82
C LEU A 22 -18.24 17.68 11.47
N VAL A 23 -18.71 18.90 11.74
CA VAL A 23 -20.04 19.15 12.31
C VAL A 23 -21.13 18.67 11.35
N ASP A 24 -21.06 19.03 10.07
CA ASP A 24 -22.03 18.61 9.05
C ASP A 24 -22.12 17.08 8.95
N ALA A 25 -20.96 16.40 8.99
CA ALA A 25 -20.91 14.93 8.96
C ALA A 25 -21.51 14.30 10.23
N ILE A 26 -21.36 14.93 11.39
CA ILE A 26 -21.98 14.47 12.63
C ILE A 26 -23.49 14.72 12.59
N GLU A 27 -23.94 15.87 12.10
CA GLU A 27 -25.37 16.18 11.93
C GLU A 27 -26.05 15.15 11.02
N GLU A 28 -25.46 14.82 9.88
CA GLU A 28 -25.99 13.80 8.96
C GLU A 28 -26.04 12.40 9.62
N ALA A 29 -24.99 12.02 10.34
CA ALA A 29 -24.93 10.74 11.04
C ALA A 29 -25.94 10.66 12.20
N LEU A 30 -26.16 11.78 12.91
CA LEU A 30 -27.15 11.87 13.98
C LEU A 30 -28.58 11.89 13.45
N LEU A 31 -28.82 12.50 12.30
CA LEU A 31 -30.13 12.48 11.65
C LEU A 31 -30.50 11.05 11.29
N LYS A 32 -29.57 10.29 10.70
CA LYS A 32 -29.74 8.85 10.44
C LYS A 32 -29.98 8.06 11.73
N ALA A 33 -29.29 8.39 12.81
CA ALA A 33 -29.50 7.75 14.10
C ALA A 33 -30.88 8.06 14.70
N TYR A 34 -31.37 9.29 14.55
CA TYR A 34 -32.69 9.72 14.98
C TYR A 34 -33.79 8.98 14.23
N HIS A 35 -33.73 8.88 12.88
CA HIS A 35 -34.72 8.16 12.09
C HIS A 35 -34.83 6.66 12.40
N ASN A 36 -33.82 6.05 13.02
CA ASN A 36 -33.87 4.66 13.48
C ASN A 36 -34.57 4.50 14.84
N LEU A 37 -34.94 5.60 15.52
CA LEU A 37 -35.66 5.55 16.77
C LEU A 37 -37.18 5.40 16.54
N PRO A 38 -37.88 4.67 17.43
CA PRO A 38 -39.34 4.62 17.38
C PRO A 38 -39.95 6.02 17.59
N GLY A 39 -40.87 6.40 16.72
CA GLY A 39 -41.57 7.71 16.80
C GLY A 39 -40.83 8.87 16.13
N ALA A 40 -39.76 8.60 15.38
CA ALA A 40 -39.03 9.64 14.66
C ALA A 40 -39.87 10.28 13.54
N ILE A 41 -39.77 11.60 13.44
CA ILE A 41 -40.41 12.40 12.39
C ILE A 41 -39.52 12.38 11.13
N SER A 42 -40.15 12.25 9.96
CA SER A 42 -39.42 12.10 8.69
C SER A 42 -38.72 13.38 8.25
N GLN A 43 -39.35 14.53 8.51
CA GLN A 43 -38.77 15.84 8.25
C GLN A 43 -38.16 16.38 9.54
N ALA A 44 -36.86 16.13 9.74
CA ALA A 44 -36.11 16.63 10.87
C ALA A 44 -34.72 17.07 10.43
N ARG A 45 -34.12 18.00 11.18
CA ARG A 45 -32.72 18.39 11.06
C ARG A 45 -32.06 18.39 12.43
N ILE A 46 -30.76 18.11 12.44
CA ILE A 46 -29.95 18.16 13.66
C ILE A 46 -29.24 19.51 13.68
N GLU A 47 -29.21 20.17 14.83
CA GLU A 47 -28.44 21.38 15.05
C GLU A 47 -27.44 21.17 16.19
N ILE A 48 -26.17 21.43 15.92
CA ILE A 48 -25.10 21.34 16.91
C ILE A 48 -24.56 22.74 17.23
N ASP A 49 -24.63 23.13 18.51
CA ASP A 49 -24.00 24.35 18.98
C ASP A 49 -22.48 24.20 18.97
N LYS A 50 -21.79 24.96 18.09
CA LYS A 50 -20.33 24.90 17.91
C LYS A 50 -19.51 25.36 19.14
N LYS A 51 -20.13 26.00 20.13
CA LYS A 51 -19.49 26.43 21.38
C LYS A 51 -19.71 25.44 22.51
N THR A 52 -20.94 24.96 22.67
CA THR A 52 -21.33 24.12 23.81
C THR A 52 -21.36 22.63 23.47
N GLY A 53 -21.43 22.25 22.19
CA GLY A 53 -21.60 20.87 21.75
C GLY A 53 -23.00 20.31 22.04
N ARG A 54 -23.96 21.19 22.36
CA ARG A 54 -25.36 20.81 22.58
C ARG A 54 -26.00 20.42 21.25
N VAL A 55 -26.64 19.27 21.24
CA VAL A 55 -27.35 18.71 20.08
C VAL A 55 -28.84 18.90 20.29
N THR A 56 -29.52 19.46 19.29
CA THR A 56 -30.97 19.61 19.26
C THR A 56 -31.52 18.98 17.99
N VAL A 57 -32.61 18.22 18.11
CA VAL A 57 -33.38 17.69 16.98
C VAL A 57 -34.53 18.64 16.70
N MET A 58 -34.49 19.33 15.57
CA MET A 58 -35.57 20.20 15.10
C MET A 58 -36.43 19.40 14.13
N ALA A 59 -37.63 19.00 14.55
CA ALA A 59 -38.58 18.27 13.73
C ALA A 59 -39.64 19.23 13.18
N MET A 60 -40.08 18.96 11.95
CA MET A 60 -41.16 19.71 11.30
C MET A 60 -42.50 19.37 11.96
N ASP A 61 -43.23 20.41 12.33
CA ASP A 61 -44.61 20.32 12.78
C ASP A 61 -45.54 20.42 11.56
N GLU A 62 -46.56 19.56 11.52
CA GLU A 62 -47.51 19.44 10.41
C GLU A 62 -48.94 19.69 10.92
N ASP A 63 -49.76 20.42 10.14
CA ASP A 63 -51.18 20.57 10.44
C ASP A 63 -51.99 19.29 10.13
N GLU A 64 -53.31 19.32 10.40
CA GLU A 64 -54.21 18.19 10.14
C GLU A 64 -54.27 17.78 8.65
N ASP A 65 -53.85 18.67 7.74
CA ASP A 65 -53.79 18.46 6.29
C ASP A 65 -52.37 18.07 5.80
N GLY A 66 -51.38 17.97 6.70
CA GLY A 66 -50.00 17.62 6.39
C GLY A 66 -49.14 18.80 5.87
N ASN A 67 -49.58 20.04 6.06
CA ASN A 67 -48.81 21.22 5.67
C ASN A 67 -47.84 21.65 6.78
N PRO A 68 -46.66 22.21 6.42
CA PRO A 68 -45.69 22.74 7.38
C PRO A 68 -46.27 23.88 8.21
N ILE A 69 -46.23 23.79 9.54
CA ILE A 69 -46.61 24.90 10.43
C ILE A 69 -45.45 25.46 11.26
N GLY A 70 -44.34 24.74 11.37
CA GLY A 70 -43.14 25.21 12.05
C GLY A 70 -42.13 24.10 12.33
N GLU A 71 -41.12 24.39 13.14
CA GLU A 71 -40.21 23.40 13.70
C GLU A 71 -40.34 23.40 15.23
N PHE A 72 -40.22 22.23 15.85
CA PHE A 72 -40.18 22.08 17.31
C PHE A 72 -39.02 21.17 17.75
N ASP A 73 -38.64 21.29 19.02
CA ASP A 73 -37.59 20.46 19.62
C ASP A 73 -38.15 19.07 19.97
N ASP A 74 -37.79 18.06 19.18
CA ASP A 74 -38.14 16.65 19.39
C ASP A 74 -36.95 15.84 19.94
N THR A 75 -36.01 16.48 20.64
CA THR A 75 -34.80 15.80 21.13
C THR A 75 -35.16 14.67 22.10
N PRO A 76 -34.87 13.39 21.77
CA PRO A 76 -35.26 12.28 22.62
C PRO A 76 -34.52 12.28 23.98
N LYS A 77 -35.16 11.71 25.00
CA LYS A 77 -34.51 11.50 26.31
C LYS A 77 -33.30 10.58 26.12
N ASN A 78 -32.13 11.02 26.61
CA ASN A 78 -30.82 10.36 26.45
C ASN A 78 -30.18 10.41 25.05
N PHE A 79 -30.69 11.22 24.13
CA PHE A 79 -30.09 11.39 22.80
C PHE A 79 -28.63 11.87 22.86
N GLY A 80 -28.24 12.59 23.92
CA GLY A 80 -26.85 13.00 24.15
C GLY A 80 -25.84 11.85 24.21
N ARG A 81 -26.21 10.64 24.66
CA ARG A 81 -25.32 9.47 24.61
C ARG A 81 -25.12 8.97 23.18
N ILE A 82 -26.19 8.96 22.40
CA ILE A 82 -26.16 8.62 20.98
C ILE A 82 -25.26 9.64 20.27
N ALA A 83 -25.49 10.93 20.54
CA ALA A 83 -24.68 12.05 20.07
C ALA A 83 -23.18 11.84 20.28
N GLN A 84 -22.76 11.55 21.50
CA GLN A 84 -21.35 11.31 21.82
C GLN A 84 -20.76 10.11 21.09
N SER A 85 -21.48 8.99 21.04
CA SER A 85 -20.99 7.76 20.38
C SER A 85 -20.86 7.92 18.86
N THR A 86 -21.81 8.61 18.24
CA THR A 86 -21.81 8.92 16.82
C THR A 86 -20.73 9.93 16.48
N ALA A 87 -20.61 11.02 17.26
CA ALA A 87 -19.56 12.02 17.07
C ALA A 87 -18.16 11.38 17.14
N ARG A 88 -17.91 10.52 18.15
CA ARG A 88 -16.66 9.76 18.24
C ARG A 88 -16.42 8.88 17.01
N SER A 89 -17.45 8.21 16.51
CA SER A 89 -17.33 7.33 15.34
C SER A 89 -17.02 8.11 14.07
N VAL A 90 -17.70 9.24 13.85
CA VAL A 90 -17.46 10.13 12.70
C VAL A 90 -16.07 10.75 12.78
N ILE A 91 -15.63 11.21 13.96
CA ILE A 91 -14.26 11.70 14.18
C ILE A 91 -13.24 10.63 13.79
N MET A 92 -13.39 9.41 14.32
CA MET A 92 -12.46 8.31 14.03
C MET A 92 -12.48 7.91 12.54
N GLN A 93 -13.64 7.99 11.89
CA GLN A 93 -13.76 7.74 10.46
C GLN A 93 -13.03 8.81 9.65
N ARG A 94 -13.23 10.10 9.97
CA ARG A 94 -12.56 11.21 9.28
C ARG A 94 -11.05 11.21 9.47
N LEU A 95 -10.59 10.85 10.67
CA LEU A 95 -9.16 10.63 10.94
C LEU A 95 -8.59 9.54 10.03
N ARG A 96 -9.29 8.41 9.89
CA ARG A 96 -8.89 7.33 8.99
C ARG A 96 -8.90 7.75 7.53
N ASP A 97 -9.94 8.44 7.06
CA ASP A 97 -10.04 8.90 5.67
C ASP A 97 -8.87 9.84 5.30
N ALA A 98 -8.49 10.73 6.23
CA ALA A 98 -7.36 11.64 6.04
C ALA A 98 -6.02 10.89 5.99
N ASP A 99 -5.82 9.91 6.88
CA ASP A 99 -4.63 9.06 6.88
C ASP A 99 -4.55 8.20 5.61
N ASP A 100 -5.65 7.60 5.18
CA ASP A 100 -5.78 6.82 3.96
C ASP A 100 -5.41 7.64 2.72
N GLN A 101 -5.86 8.89 2.66
CA GLN A 101 -5.55 9.79 1.55
C GLN A 101 -4.07 10.18 1.52
N ARG A 102 -3.47 10.44 2.70
CA ARG A 102 -2.04 10.73 2.81
C ARG A 102 -1.20 9.53 2.39
N VAL A 103 -1.49 8.34 2.93
CA VAL A 103 -0.77 7.11 2.59
C VAL A 103 -0.91 6.80 1.11
N PHE A 104 -2.12 6.89 0.54
CA PHE A 104 -2.28 6.71 -0.89
C PHE A 104 -1.39 7.67 -1.69
N GLY A 105 -1.31 8.94 -1.30
CA GLY A 105 -0.39 9.91 -1.90
C GLY A 105 1.08 9.48 -1.79
N ASP A 106 1.52 9.03 -0.61
CA ASP A 106 2.90 8.60 -0.34
C ASP A 106 3.33 7.38 -1.17
N PHE A 107 2.36 6.53 -1.56
CA PHE A 107 2.60 5.25 -2.23
C PHE A 107 2.09 5.16 -3.67
N ALA A 108 1.27 6.09 -4.15
CA ALA A 108 0.74 6.08 -5.52
C ALA A 108 1.83 6.10 -6.60
N GLY A 109 3.02 6.62 -6.29
CA GLY A 109 4.20 6.59 -7.16
C GLY A 109 5.22 5.49 -6.86
N ARG A 110 4.94 4.61 -5.89
CA ARG A 110 5.87 3.55 -5.45
C ARG A 110 5.62 2.20 -6.10
N GLU A 111 4.59 2.09 -6.94
CA GLU A 111 4.44 0.91 -7.79
C GLU A 111 5.72 0.71 -8.61
N GLY A 112 6.20 -0.53 -8.65
CA GLY A 112 7.44 -0.85 -9.31
C GLY A 112 8.72 -0.57 -8.51
N GLN A 113 8.61 -0.17 -7.24
CA GLN A 113 9.76 0.05 -6.37
C GLN A 113 9.96 -1.10 -5.37
N ILE A 114 11.17 -1.18 -4.81
CA ILE A 114 11.45 -2.04 -3.65
C ILE A 114 11.25 -1.24 -2.39
N ILE A 115 10.46 -1.79 -1.48
CA ILE A 115 10.30 -1.26 -0.13
C ILE A 115 10.84 -2.24 0.89
N THR A 116 11.22 -1.72 2.05
CA THR A 116 11.61 -2.53 3.21
C THR A 116 10.50 -2.45 4.24
N GLY A 117 10.19 -3.58 4.88
CA GLY A 117 9.21 -3.62 5.95
C GLY A 117 9.46 -4.76 6.91
N THR A 118 8.64 -4.82 7.95
CA THR A 118 8.72 -5.82 9.02
C THR A 118 7.47 -6.68 9.02
N VAL A 119 7.65 -7.99 8.94
CA VAL A 119 6.55 -8.97 8.92
C VAL A 119 5.78 -8.93 10.24
N GLN A 120 4.47 -8.77 10.14
CA GLN A 120 3.56 -8.76 11.29
C GLN A 120 3.13 -10.18 11.69
N ALA A 121 2.59 -10.31 12.89
CA ALA A 121 2.15 -11.60 13.41
C ALA A 121 1.10 -12.24 12.46
N PRO A 122 1.31 -13.48 12.00
CA PRO A 122 0.36 -14.16 11.12
C PRO A 122 -1.01 -14.27 11.78
N ARG A 123 -2.07 -14.03 11.00
CA ARG A 123 -3.46 -14.21 11.43
C ARG A 123 -4.07 -15.37 10.64
N PRO A 124 -4.67 -16.39 11.28
CA PRO A 124 -5.27 -17.51 10.57
C PRO A 124 -6.27 -17.06 9.51
N GLY A 125 -6.16 -17.61 8.29
CA GLY A 125 -7.03 -17.29 7.16
C GLY A 125 -6.84 -15.90 6.55
N ARG A 126 -5.80 -15.15 6.96
CA ARG A 126 -5.45 -13.85 6.36
C ARG A 126 -4.07 -13.91 5.70
N PRO A 127 -3.85 -13.11 4.65
CA PRO A 127 -2.54 -13.00 4.03
C PRO A 127 -1.51 -12.42 5.01
N THR A 128 -0.23 -12.59 4.69
CA THR A 128 0.84 -12.01 5.50
C THR A 128 0.82 -10.50 5.38
N MET A 129 0.87 -9.82 6.52
CA MET A 129 0.95 -8.36 6.59
C MET A 129 2.39 -7.93 6.87
N VAL A 130 2.81 -6.83 6.25
CA VAL A 130 4.16 -6.28 6.33
C VAL A 130 4.05 -4.81 6.67
N GLN A 131 4.57 -4.40 7.83
CA GLN A 131 4.60 -3.00 8.23
C GLN A 131 5.66 -2.25 7.40
N VAL A 132 5.25 -1.22 6.66
CA VAL A 132 6.12 -0.50 5.71
C VAL A 132 6.37 0.96 6.10
N SER A 133 5.53 1.50 6.98
CA SER A 133 5.70 2.79 7.68
C SER A 133 5.08 2.67 9.07
N ASP A 134 5.14 3.68 9.93
CA ASP A 134 4.57 3.59 11.29
C ASP A 134 3.05 3.33 11.29
N ASP A 135 2.33 3.89 10.31
CA ASP A 135 0.87 3.86 10.27
C ASP A 135 0.29 2.91 9.21
N PHE A 136 1.13 2.17 8.46
CA PHE A 136 0.64 1.41 7.32
C PHE A 136 1.23 0.01 7.13
N GLU A 137 0.33 -0.95 6.92
CA GLU A 137 0.63 -2.34 6.60
C GLU A 137 0.32 -2.62 5.11
N ALA A 138 1.31 -3.17 4.40
CA ALA A 138 1.14 -3.72 3.08
C ALA A 138 0.86 -5.23 3.15
N VAL A 139 0.22 -5.77 2.12
CA VAL A 139 -0.11 -7.19 2.04
C VAL A 139 0.90 -7.94 1.19
N LEU A 140 1.35 -9.11 1.65
CA LEU A 140 2.10 -10.10 0.88
C LEU A 140 1.19 -11.34 0.67
N PRO A 141 0.51 -11.44 -0.49
CA PRO A 141 -0.35 -12.57 -0.82
C PRO A 141 0.43 -13.89 -0.90
N ASP A 142 -0.25 -15.01 -0.70
CA ASP A 142 0.40 -16.33 -0.71
C ASP A 142 1.02 -16.69 -2.07
N GLY A 143 0.39 -16.30 -3.19
CA GLY A 143 0.94 -16.49 -4.53
C GLY A 143 2.18 -15.65 -4.84
N GLU A 144 2.45 -14.63 -4.02
CA GLU A 144 3.58 -13.71 -4.17
C GLU A 144 4.72 -14.01 -3.18
N LYS A 145 4.56 -15.08 -2.38
CA LYS A 145 5.59 -15.60 -1.48
C LYS A 145 6.50 -16.57 -2.22
N VAL A 146 7.78 -16.55 -1.85
CA VAL A 146 8.76 -17.49 -2.37
C VAL A 146 8.56 -18.86 -1.69
N PRO A 147 8.40 -19.95 -2.45
CA PRO A 147 8.33 -21.29 -1.87
C PRO A 147 9.57 -21.60 -1.02
N GLY A 148 9.35 -22.05 0.22
CA GLY A 148 10.43 -22.38 1.16
C GLY A 148 11.01 -21.20 1.94
N GLU A 149 10.66 -19.95 1.60
CA GLU A 149 11.03 -18.79 2.42
C GLU A 149 10.14 -18.70 3.68
N SER A 150 10.74 -18.32 4.80
CA SER A 150 10.05 -18.15 6.08
C SER A 150 9.71 -16.68 6.30
N TYR A 151 8.47 -16.39 6.71
CA TYR A 151 7.99 -15.04 7.03
C TYR A 151 7.47 -15.01 8.47
N ARG A 152 8.38 -14.98 9.45
CA ARG A 152 8.04 -14.93 10.87
C ARG A 152 7.82 -13.50 11.31
N HIS A 153 7.05 -13.35 12.39
CA HIS A 153 6.87 -12.05 13.01
C HIS A 153 8.22 -11.43 13.39
N GLY A 154 8.43 -10.17 13.01
CA GLY A 154 9.67 -9.44 13.27
C GLY A 154 10.73 -9.57 12.16
N ASP A 155 10.54 -10.48 11.19
CA ASP A 155 11.45 -10.59 10.05
C ASP A 155 11.44 -9.28 9.23
N ARG A 156 12.62 -8.73 8.97
CA ARG A 156 12.77 -7.59 8.06
C ARG A 156 12.95 -8.11 6.65
N ILE A 157 12.07 -7.72 5.75
CA ILE A 157 12.09 -8.15 4.35
C ILE A 157 12.09 -6.96 3.41
N ARG A 158 12.76 -7.12 2.26
CA ARG A 158 12.56 -6.25 1.10
C ARG A 158 11.61 -6.90 0.13
N ALA A 159 10.64 -6.17 -0.37
CA ALA A 159 9.67 -6.68 -1.33
C ALA A 159 9.40 -5.67 -2.44
N TYR A 160 9.01 -6.18 -3.60
CA TYR A 160 8.63 -5.38 -4.75
C TYR A 160 7.16 -4.98 -4.64
N VAL A 161 6.83 -3.71 -4.89
CA VAL A 161 5.45 -3.24 -4.91
C VAL A 161 4.85 -3.56 -6.28
N VAL A 162 3.93 -4.51 -6.32
CA VAL A 162 3.25 -4.93 -7.57
C VAL A 162 2.00 -4.12 -7.88
N GLY A 163 1.42 -3.44 -6.89
CA GLY A 163 0.24 -2.62 -7.11
C GLY A 163 -0.15 -1.81 -5.88
N VAL A 164 -0.72 -0.63 -6.14
CA VAL A 164 -1.28 0.26 -5.13
C VAL A 164 -2.71 0.62 -5.54
N GLU A 165 -3.67 0.11 -4.79
CA GLU A 165 -5.10 0.25 -5.10
C GLU A 165 -5.81 1.02 -3.99
N ARG A 166 -6.83 1.81 -4.34
CA ARG A 166 -7.75 2.38 -3.36
C ARG A 166 -8.94 1.45 -3.18
N THR A 167 -9.17 0.99 -1.96
CA THR A 167 -10.30 0.14 -1.61
C THR A 167 -11.28 0.89 -0.70
N GLU A 168 -12.46 0.33 -0.47
CA GLU A 168 -13.44 0.85 0.50
C GLU A 168 -12.89 0.91 1.94
N ARG A 169 -11.83 0.16 2.23
CA ARG A 169 -11.18 0.09 3.56
C ARG A 169 -9.83 0.84 3.59
N GLY A 170 -9.61 1.73 2.65
CA GLY A 170 -8.36 2.49 2.52
C GLY A 170 -7.44 1.96 1.41
N PRO A 171 -6.24 2.54 1.27
CA PRO A 171 -5.26 2.08 0.30
C PRO A 171 -4.82 0.65 0.62
N ARG A 172 -4.56 -0.12 -0.43
CA ARG A 172 -4.02 -1.47 -0.34
C ARG A 172 -2.77 -1.54 -1.19
N ILE A 173 -1.65 -1.82 -0.54
CA ILE A 173 -0.37 -2.02 -1.21
C ILE A 173 -0.08 -3.50 -1.26
N THR A 174 0.05 -4.03 -2.46
CA THR A 174 0.37 -5.44 -2.68
C THR A 174 1.86 -5.58 -2.94
N LEU A 175 2.49 -6.47 -2.18
CA LEU A 175 3.91 -6.78 -2.24
C LEU A 175 4.15 -8.12 -2.90
N SER A 176 5.35 -8.26 -3.46
CA SER A 176 5.85 -9.50 -4.01
C SER A 176 7.30 -9.79 -3.64
N ARG A 177 7.55 -11.06 -3.30
CA ARG A 177 8.88 -11.64 -3.15
C ARG A 177 9.28 -12.48 -4.37
N THR A 178 8.34 -12.89 -5.20
CA THR A 178 8.55 -13.72 -6.40
C THR A 178 8.84 -12.91 -7.66
N HIS A 179 8.40 -11.65 -7.73
CA HIS A 179 8.50 -10.83 -8.94
C HIS A 179 9.95 -10.63 -9.42
N PRO A 180 10.26 -10.75 -10.72
CA PRO A 180 11.64 -10.63 -11.23
C PRO A 180 12.27 -9.25 -10.99
N ASN A 181 11.47 -8.18 -10.97
CA ASN A 181 11.97 -6.83 -10.71
C ASN A 181 12.45 -6.61 -9.27
N LEU A 182 12.13 -7.51 -8.33
CA LEU A 182 12.80 -7.52 -7.03
C LEU A 182 14.31 -7.73 -7.22
N VAL A 183 14.71 -8.68 -8.07
CA VAL A 183 16.13 -8.92 -8.38
C VAL A 183 16.74 -7.69 -9.04
N ALA A 184 16.04 -7.10 -10.03
CA ALA A 184 16.51 -5.91 -10.72
C ALA A 184 16.82 -4.76 -9.75
N GLY A 185 15.88 -4.44 -8.85
CA GLY A 185 16.06 -3.35 -7.90
C GLY A 185 17.10 -3.69 -6.81
N LEU A 186 17.26 -4.96 -6.42
CA LEU A 186 18.33 -5.35 -5.49
C LEU A 186 19.71 -5.15 -6.12
N PHE A 187 19.87 -5.54 -7.38
CA PHE A 187 21.09 -5.26 -8.15
C PHE A 187 21.30 -3.76 -8.34
N GLN A 188 20.26 -3.00 -8.63
CA GLN A 188 20.36 -1.55 -8.70
C GLN A 188 20.85 -0.96 -7.38
N ARG A 189 20.41 -1.45 -6.22
CA ARG A 189 20.91 -0.97 -4.92
C ARG A 189 22.35 -1.39 -4.62
N GLU A 190 22.74 -2.58 -5.04
CA GLU A 190 24.06 -3.18 -4.74
C GLU A 190 25.17 -2.75 -5.72
N VAL A 191 24.83 -2.41 -6.98
CA VAL A 191 25.79 -2.15 -8.07
C VAL A 191 25.73 -0.68 -8.51
N PRO A 192 26.74 0.15 -8.15
CA PRO A 192 26.79 1.57 -8.53
C PRO A 192 26.73 1.80 -10.03
N GLU A 193 27.33 0.93 -10.83
CA GLU A 193 27.34 1.04 -12.29
C GLU A 193 25.93 0.89 -12.89
N ILE A 194 25.03 0.13 -12.25
CA ILE A 194 23.63 0.06 -12.65
C ILE A 194 22.89 1.35 -12.27
N GLN A 195 23.16 1.91 -11.08
CA GLN A 195 22.56 3.18 -10.65
C GLN A 195 22.94 4.34 -11.58
N GLN A 196 24.20 4.37 -12.03
CA GLN A 196 24.73 5.38 -12.93
C GLN A 196 24.34 5.16 -14.40
N GLY A 197 23.64 4.06 -14.71
CA GLY A 197 23.27 3.70 -16.08
C GLY A 197 24.45 3.27 -16.97
N LEU A 198 25.60 2.95 -16.37
CA LEU A 198 26.79 2.43 -17.04
C LEU A 198 26.64 0.93 -17.39
N VAL A 199 25.83 0.22 -16.62
CA VAL A 199 25.41 -1.15 -16.87
C VAL A 199 23.88 -1.21 -16.88
N LYS A 200 23.31 -1.90 -17.86
CA LYS A 200 21.87 -2.14 -17.96
C LYS A 200 21.58 -3.62 -17.81
N ILE A 201 20.57 -3.94 -17.00
CA ILE A 201 19.96 -5.27 -16.99
C ILE A 201 19.02 -5.35 -18.21
N LYS A 202 19.32 -6.26 -19.13
CA LYS A 202 18.63 -6.42 -20.41
C LYS A 202 17.51 -7.45 -20.36
N ALA A 203 17.69 -8.50 -19.56
CA ALA A 203 16.68 -9.54 -19.36
C ALA A 203 16.86 -10.20 -17.99
N ILE A 204 15.77 -10.71 -17.44
CA ILE A 204 15.73 -11.49 -16.20
C ILE A 204 14.83 -12.69 -16.44
N ALA A 205 15.32 -13.89 -16.11
CA ALA A 205 14.51 -15.10 -16.02
C ALA A 205 14.66 -15.67 -14.59
N ARG A 206 13.55 -15.78 -13.86
CA ARG A 206 13.54 -16.08 -12.43
C ARG A 206 12.64 -17.26 -12.11
N GLU A 207 13.22 -18.26 -11.45
CA GLU A 207 12.52 -19.28 -10.69
C GLU A 207 12.72 -18.96 -9.21
N ALA A 208 11.77 -18.25 -8.63
CA ALA A 208 11.90 -17.64 -7.30
C ALA A 208 12.21 -18.70 -6.22
N GLY A 209 13.22 -18.43 -5.38
CA GLY A 209 13.70 -19.34 -4.35
C GLY A 209 14.68 -20.42 -4.84
N HIS A 210 14.83 -20.58 -6.16
CA HIS A 210 15.71 -21.58 -6.75
C HIS A 210 16.87 -20.93 -7.50
N ARG A 211 16.58 -20.31 -8.65
CA ARG A 211 17.60 -19.74 -9.53
C ARG A 211 17.06 -18.59 -10.38
N THR A 212 17.86 -17.55 -10.50
CA THR A 212 17.66 -16.44 -11.43
C THR A 212 18.84 -16.33 -12.39
N LYS A 213 18.55 -16.08 -13.66
CA LYS A 213 19.52 -15.63 -14.66
C LYS A 213 19.27 -14.16 -14.97
N ILE A 214 20.32 -13.35 -14.93
CA ILE A 214 20.28 -11.96 -15.36
C ILE A 214 21.26 -11.74 -16.53
N ALA A 215 20.76 -11.10 -17.58
CA ALA A 215 21.57 -10.68 -18.71
C ALA A 215 21.91 -9.20 -18.59
N VAL A 216 23.20 -8.87 -18.63
CA VAL A 216 23.67 -7.50 -18.44
C VAL A 216 24.52 -7.03 -19.62
N ALA A 217 24.43 -5.73 -19.93
CA ALA A 217 25.24 -5.09 -20.97
C ALA A 217 25.80 -3.77 -20.44
N ALA A 218 27.03 -3.44 -20.83
CA ALA A 218 27.59 -2.12 -20.60
C ALA A 218 26.98 -1.12 -21.61
N THR A 219 26.84 0.14 -21.19
CA THR A 219 26.38 1.22 -22.08
C THR A 219 27.53 1.96 -22.75
N ARG A 220 28.77 1.75 -22.29
CA ARG A 220 29.99 2.33 -22.86
C ARG A 220 31.08 1.26 -22.90
N GLU A 221 31.96 1.38 -23.89
CA GLU A 221 33.14 0.52 -24.00
C GLU A 221 34.08 0.68 -22.80
N GLY A 222 34.83 -0.37 -22.48
CA GLY A 222 35.76 -0.41 -21.36
C GLY A 222 35.14 -0.78 -20.00
N ILE A 223 33.81 -0.89 -19.91
CA ILE A 223 33.13 -1.35 -18.69
C ILE A 223 32.80 -2.84 -18.81
N ASN A 224 33.26 -3.62 -17.83
CA ASN A 224 32.90 -5.03 -17.70
C ASN A 224 31.59 -5.15 -16.91
N ALA A 225 30.46 -5.28 -17.61
CA ALA A 225 29.12 -5.36 -17.00
C ALA A 225 28.95 -6.55 -16.06
N LYS A 226 29.34 -7.75 -16.51
CA LYS A 226 29.29 -8.97 -15.68
C LYS A 226 30.17 -8.84 -14.44
N GLY A 227 31.40 -8.36 -14.61
CA GLY A 227 32.34 -8.13 -13.51
C GLY A 227 31.82 -7.13 -12.48
N ALA A 228 31.22 -6.02 -12.92
CA ALA A 228 30.62 -5.03 -12.06
C ALA A 228 29.47 -5.61 -11.20
N CYS A 229 28.64 -6.47 -11.78
CA CYS A 229 27.53 -7.10 -11.06
C CYS A 229 27.99 -8.20 -10.08
N ILE A 230 29.08 -8.91 -10.40
CA ILE A 230 29.70 -9.89 -9.49
C ILE A 230 30.34 -9.16 -8.30
N GLY A 231 31.08 -8.08 -8.57
CA GLY A 231 31.84 -7.32 -7.59
C GLY A 231 33.10 -8.04 -7.08
N PRO A 232 33.90 -7.40 -6.21
CA PRO A 232 35.12 -7.97 -5.67
C PRO A 232 34.85 -9.31 -4.99
N MET A 233 35.52 -10.38 -5.45
CA MET A 233 35.33 -11.74 -4.93
C MET A 233 33.85 -12.20 -4.88
N GLY A 234 33.01 -11.71 -5.80
CA GLY A 234 31.59 -12.05 -5.83
C GLY A 234 30.77 -11.45 -4.68
N ALA A 235 31.27 -10.43 -3.97
CA ALA A 235 30.60 -9.88 -2.80
C ALA A 235 29.20 -9.33 -3.13
N ARG A 236 29.06 -8.60 -4.25
CA ARG A 236 27.79 -7.95 -4.64
C ARG A 236 26.71 -8.98 -4.96
N VAL A 237 27.00 -9.92 -5.86
CA VAL A 237 26.03 -10.99 -6.18
C VAL A 237 25.68 -11.84 -4.96
N ARG A 238 26.64 -12.13 -4.06
CA ARG A 238 26.36 -12.87 -2.82
C ARG A 238 25.46 -12.09 -1.86
N SER A 239 25.60 -10.77 -1.78
CA SER A 239 24.70 -9.89 -1.00
C SER A 239 23.25 -10.02 -1.51
N VAL A 240 23.05 -9.94 -2.84
CA VAL A 240 21.73 -10.11 -3.45
C VAL A 240 21.19 -11.53 -3.22
N MET A 241 22.01 -12.57 -3.38
CA MET A 241 21.61 -13.96 -3.10
C MET A 241 21.18 -14.15 -1.64
N ALA A 242 21.88 -13.54 -0.69
CA ALA A 242 21.53 -13.62 0.72
C ALA A 242 20.18 -12.95 1.03
N GLU A 243 19.90 -11.79 0.42
CA GLU A 243 18.61 -11.08 0.53
C GLU A 243 17.45 -11.87 -0.10
N LEU A 244 17.74 -12.79 -1.03
CA LEU A 244 16.78 -13.70 -1.67
C LEU A 244 16.75 -15.10 -1.03
N GLY A 245 17.21 -15.24 0.21
CA GLY A 245 17.15 -16.52 0.93
C GLY A 245 18.04 -17.63 0.37
N GLY A 246 19.10 -17.26 -0.37
CA GLY A 246 20.05 -18.21 -0.95
C GLY A 246 19.76 -18.61 -2.40
N GLU A 247 18.76 -17.99 -3.05
CA GLU A 247 18.46 -18.14 -4.47
C GLU A 247 19.74 -17.99 -5.31
N LYS A 248 20.01 -18.93 -6.23
CA LYS A 248 21.22 -18.90 -7.06
C LYS A 248 21.10 -17.86 -8.17
N ILE A 249 22.14 -17.07 -8.41
CA ILE A 249 22.11 -16.05 -9.46
C ILE A 249 23.24 -16.27 -10.45
N ASP A 250 22.88 -16.46 -11.72
CA ASP A 250 23.84 -16.48 -12.82
C ASP A 250 23.80 -15.15 -13.57
N ILE A 251 24.97 -14.53 -13.72
CA ILE A 251 25.14 -13.27 -14.44
C ILE A 251 25.77 -13.58 -15.79
N VAL A 252 25.07 -13.27 -16.87
CA VAL A 252 25.50 -13.56 -18.24
C VAL A 252 25.62 -12.28 -19.05
N ASP A 253 26.55 -12.28 -20.01
CA ASP A 253 26.72 -11.16 -20.93
C ASP A 253 25.58 -11.18 -21.96
N TYR A 254 24.86 -10.08 -22.07
CA TYR A 254 23.87 -9.88 -23.12
C TYR A 254 24.57 -9.68 -24.47
N SER A 255 23.92 -10.11 -25.56
CA SER A 255 24.35 -9.81 -26.92
C SER A 255 23.15 -9.58 -27.81
N ASP A 256 23.25 -8.64 -28.74
CA ASP A 256 22.24 -8.46 -29.78
C ASP A 256 22.28 -9.58 -30.84
N ASP A 257 23.36 -10.36 -30.90
CA ASP A 257 23.42 -11.60 -31.68
C ASP A 257 22.72 -12.74 -30.90
N PRO A 258 21.56 -13.24 -31.39
CA PRO A 258 20.78 -14.26 -30.66
C PRO A 258 21.56 -15.55 -30.42
N ALA A 259 22.41 -15.96 -31.38
CA ALA A 259 23.18 -17.18 -31.25
C ALA A 259 24.17 -17.08 -30.07
N ARG A 260 24.87 -15.95 -29.98
CA ARG A 260 25.78 -15.65 -28.86
C ARG A 260 25.04 -15.48 -27.55
N PHE A 261 23.90 -14.80 -27.55
CA PHE A 261 23.15 -14.58 -26.31
C PHE A 261 22.57 -15.89 -25.75
N VAL A 262 22.03 -16.77 -26.60
CA VAL A 262 21.61 -18.12 -26.21
C VAL A 262 22.78 -18.92 -25.64
N ALA A 263 23.94 -18.89 -26.31
CA ALA A 263 25.13 -19.58 -25.81
C ALA A 263 25.56 -19.07 -24.41
N ASN A 264 25.57 -17.76 -24.22
CA ASN A 264 25.89 -17.13 -22.92
C ASN A 264 24.88 -17.51 -21.84
N SER A 265 23.59 -17.59 -22.19
CA SER A 265 22.49 -17.88 -21.25
C SER A 265 22.54 -19.29 -20.67
N LEU A 266 23.17 -20.23 -21.39
CA LEU A 266 23.40 -21.60 -20.94
C LEU A 266 24.57 -21.74 -19.95
N SER A 267 25.32 -20.66 -19.69
CA SER A 267 26.34 -20.63 -18.63
C SER A 267 25.77 -21.16 -17.30
N PRO A 268 26.48 -22.07 -16.60
CA PRO A 268 27.89 -22.43 -16.76
C PRO A 268 28.18 -23.57 -17.75
N ALA A 269 27.18 -24.11 -18.46
CA ALA A 269 27.41 -25.17 -19.44
C ALA A 269 28.24 -24.66 -20.64
N ARG A 270 29.10 -25.52 -21.19
CA ARG A 270 29.87 -25.21 -22.40
C ARG A 270 29.02 -25.52 -23.63
N VAL A 271 28.89 -24.55 -24.52
CA VAL A 271 28.08 -24.66 -25.73
C VAL A 271 28.98 -24.90 -26.94
N THR A 272 28.74 -25.98 -27.67
CA THR A 272 29.53 -26.33 -28.87
C THR A 272 29.06 -25.54 -30.09
N ARG A 273 27.73 -25.42 -30.29
CA ARG A 273 27.13 -24.72 -31.42
C ARG A 273 25.72 -24.27 -31.08
N VAL A 274 25.34 -23.10 -31.56
CA VAL A 274 23.95 -22.63 -31.62
C VAL A 274 23.57 -22.49 -33.08
N VAL A 275 22.42 -23.02 -33.46
CA VAL A 275 21.84 -22.88 -34.81
C VAL A 275 20.51 -22.16 -34.64
N VAL A 276 20.39 -20.99 -35.25
CA VAL A 276 19.15 -20.21 -35.23
C VAL A 276 18.28 -20.68 -36.40
N HIS A 277 17.09 -21.22 -36.09
CA HIS A 277 16.18 -21.76 -37.10
C HIS A 277 15.29 -20.69 -37.75
N SER A 278 14.85 -19.71 -36.96
CA SER A 278 14.10 -18.54 -37.42
C SER A 278 14.37 -17.35 -36.50
N VAL A 279 14.23 -16.14 -37.05
CA VAL A 279 14.18 -14.90 -36.27
C VAL A 279 12.90 -14.22 -36.73
N ASP A 280 11.91 -14.15 -35.85
CA ASP A 280 10.69 -13.39 -36.14
C ASP A 280 11.04 -11.91 -35.97
N ASN A 281 10.88 -11.13 -37.05
CA ASN A 281 11.08 -9.67 -37.06
C ASN A 281 9.89 -8.95 -36.43
#